data_AF-A0A923CK22-F1
#
_entry.id   AF-A0A923CK22-F1
#
_cell.length_a   1.000
_cell.length_b   1.000
_cell.length_c   1.000
_cell.angle_alpha   90.00
_cell.angle_beta   90.00
_cell.angle_gamma   90.00
#
_symmetry.space_group_name_H-M   'P 1'
#
loop_
_entity.id
_entity.type
_entity.pdbx_description
1 polymer ?
#
loop_
_entity_poly.entity_id
_entity_poly.type
_entity_poly.pdbx_seq_one_letter_code
_entity_poly.pdbx_strand_id
1 'polypeptide(L)'
;MRTSHGLPVDPQVLNKQPPAISAALAEILNTPDAGKLLLGLNELFGSASEYAIGGSVALALHHRSITDSTARRPNDLDVVVSPSAMDRLSDLDHQGLSQLGFKSKPGNTESLSWAGQGHESLVVDVVPARNSVAGRGFEYRQMHGGVNVIPLQALVDNLTYRVQSEPLNDRARGDLARGIDLLNVNKARV
;
A
#
# COMPACT_ATOMS: atom_id res chain seq x y z
N MET A 1 -0.35 -28.87 -23.62
CA MET A 1 -1.74 -28.50 -23.28
C MET A 1 -2.11 -27.26 -24.08
N ARG A 2 -3.18 -27.36 -24.89
CA ARG A 2 -3.78 -26.24 -25.63
C ARG A 2 -4.97 -25.75 -24.83
N THR A 3 -5.02 -24.46 -24.49
CA THR A 3 -6.26 -23.79 -24.11
C THR A 3 -6.75 -23.01 -25.32
N SER A 4 -8.04 -23.13 -25.58
CA SER A 4 -8.78 -22.42 -26.62
C SER A 4 -8.74 -20.92 -26.35
N HIS A 5 -8.31 -20.15 -27.37
CA HIS A 5 -8.06 -18.70 -27.40
C HIS A 5 -6.60 -18.34 -27.07
N GLY A 6 -5.73 -18.64 -28.04
CA GLY A 6 -4.32 -18.31 -28.02
C GLY A 6 -4.07 -16.84 -28.33
N LEU A 7 -3.96 -16.03 -27.27
CA LEU A 7 -3.06 -14.89 -27.29
C LEU A 7 -1.94 -15.19 -26.29
N PRO A 8 -0.66 -15.12 -26.70
CA PRO A 8 0.42 -15.15 -25.73
C PRO A 8 0.25 -13.91 -24.84
N VAL A 9 0.09 -14.13 -23.54
CA VAL A 9 0.21 -13.05 -22.56
C VAL A 9 1.66 -12.59 -22.62
N ASP A 10 1.89 -11.42 -23.21
CA ASP A 10 3.22 -10.84 -23.32
C ASP A 10 3.77 -10.56 -21.90
N PRO A 11 4.88 -11.21 -21.49
CA PRO A 11 5.50 -10.98 -20.18
C PRO A 11 5.89 -9.50 -19.95
N GLN A 12 6.01 -8.70 -21.02
CA GLN A 12 6.30 -7.27 -20.91
C GLN A 12 5.11 -6.42 -20.47
N VAL A 13 3.88 -6.95 -20.49
CA VAL A 13 2.70 -6.21 -20.00
C VAL A 13 2.65 -6.19 -18.47
N LEU A 14 3.24 -7.19 -17.79
CA LEU A 14 3.42 -7.16 -16.34
C LEU A 14 4.58 -6.27 -15.87
N ASN A 15 5.44 -5.81 -16.79
CA ASN A 15 6.67 -5.08 -16.46
C ASN A 15 6.62 -3.58 -16.80
N LYS A 16 5.44 -3.05 -17.13
CA LYS A 16 5.22 -1.60 -17.27
C LYS A 16 4.32 -1.12 -16.14
N GLN A 17 4.90 -0.95 -14.95
CA GLN A 17 4.42 0.09 -14.03
C GLN A 17 4.20 1.35 -14.87
N PRO A 18 3.00 1.96 -14.90
CA PRO A 18 2.87 3.26 -15.53
C PRO A 18 3.86 4.19 -14.82
N PRO A 19 4.78 4.85 -15.55
CA PRO A 19 5.86 5.65 -14.96
C PRO A 19 5.39 6.67 -13.91
N ALA A 20 4.12 7.08 -13.99
CA ALA A 20 3.48 8.02 -13.08
C ALA A 20 3.29 7.50 -11.65
N ILE A 21 2.96 6.21 -11.43
CA ILE A 21 2.66 5.75 -10.06
C ILE A 21 3.94 5.59 -9.23
N SER A 22 5.00 5.07 -9.85
CA SER A 22 6.28 4.86 -9.18
C SER A 22 6.96 6.20 -8.87
N ALA A 23 6.84 7.18 -9.77
CA ALA A 23 7.28 8.55 -9.50
C ALA A 23 6.45 9.20 -8.38
N ALA A 24 5.13 9.03 -8.39
CA ALA A 24 4.27 9.54 -7.33
C ALA A 24 4.59 8.91 -5.97
N LEU A 25 4.78 7.59 -5.92
CA LEU A 25 5.17 6.89 -4.70
C LEU A 25 6.58 7.28 -4.26
N ALA A 26 7.53 7.47 -5.18
CA ALA A 26 8.86 7.93 -4.85
C ALA A 26 8.85 9.31 -4.20
N GLU A 27 8.00 10.21 -4.69
CA GLU A 27 7.81 11.53 -4.10
C GLU A 27 7.13 11.46 -2.72
N ILE A 28 6.05 10.66 -2.61
CA ILE A 28 5.27 10.51 -1.37
C ILE A 28 6.12 9.86 -0.26
N LEU A 29 6.82 8.77 -0.57
CA LEU A 29 7.65 8.00 0.36
C LEU A 29 9.07 8.56 0.51
N ASN A 30 9.42 9.60 -0.24
CA ASN A 30 10.79 10.13 -0.33
C ASN A 30 11.83 9.01 -0.61
N THR A 31 11.45 8.09 -1.49
CA THR A 31 12.19 6.85 -1.77
C THR A 31 12.37 6.74 -3.28
N PRO A 32 13.54 7.10 -3.85
CA PRO A 32 13.74 7.12 -5.30
C PRO A 32 13.58 5.74 -5.96
N ASP A 33 13.71 4.67 -5.16
CA ASP A 33 13.57 3.27 -5.57
C ASP A 33 12.15 2.70 -5.37
N ALA A 34 11.10 3.51 -5.30
CA ALA A 34 9.72 3.03 -5.08
C ALA A 34 9.27 1.95 -6.08
N GLY A 35 9.80 1.96 -7.31
CA GLY A 35 9.59 0.88 -8.28
C GLY A 35 10.13 -0.48 -7.81
N LYS A 36 11.34 -0.51 -7.24
CA LYS A 36 11.95 -1.72 -6.66
C LYS A 36 11.18 -2.20 -5.43
N LEU A 37 10.73 -1.26 -4.59
CA LEU A 37 9.87 -1.57 -3.45
C LEU A 37 8.60 -2.31 -3.91
N LEU A 38 7.90 -1.79 -4.91
CA LEU A 38 6.69 -2.42 -5.44
C LEU A 38 6.96 -3.81 -6.06
N LEU A 39 8.09 -3.99 -6.75
CA LEU A 39 8.49 -5.32 -7.24
C LEU A 39 8.75 -6.29 -6.08
N GLY A 40 9.47 -5.82 -5.05
CA GLY A 40 9.71 -6.59 -3.84
C GLY A 40 8.41 -6.98 -3.12
N LEU A 41 7.43 -6.06 -3.03
CA LEU A 41 6.12 -6.35 -2.44
C LEU A 41 5.32 -7.38 -3.27
N ASN A 42 5.36 -7.29 -4.60
CA ASN A 42 4.75 -8.29 -5.48
C ASN A 42 5.37 -9.68 -5.27
N GLU A 43 6.69 -9.75 -5.13
CA GLU A 43 7.40 -11.00 -4.93
C GLU A 43 7.20 -11.56 -3.51
N LEU A 44 7.15 -10.68 -2.51
CA LEU A 44 6.87 -11.02 -1.12
C LEU A 44 5.47 -11.61 -0.96
N PHE A 45 4.45 -10.95 -1.51
CA PHE A 45 3.05 -11.34 -1.35
C PHE A 45 2.52 -12.21 -2.50
N GLY A 46 3.35 -12.50 -3.51
CA GLY A 46 3.03 -13.36 -4.64
C GLY A 46 2.41 -12.64 -5.84
N SER A 47 1.63 -11.56 -5.63
CA SER A 47 1.23 -10.64 -6.71
C SER A 47 0.64 -9.33 -6.20
N ALA A 48 0.46 -8.37 -7.11
CA ALA A 48 -0.22 -7.11 -6.82
C ALA A 48 -1.68 -7.27 -6.37
N SER A 49 -2.35 -8.40 -6.67
CA SER A 49 -3.75 -8.61 -6.23
C SER A 49 -3.86 -8.99 -4.77
N GLU A 50 -2.77 -9.43 -4.15
CA GLU A 50 -2.73 -9.96 -2.78
C GLU A 50 -2.50 -8.89 -1.71
N TYR A 51 -2.19 -7.65 -2.11
CA TYR A 51 -2.04 -6.54 -1.20
C TYR A 51 -2.65 -5.25 -1.76
N ALA A 52 -2.90 -4.29 -0.87
CA ALA A 52 -3.31 -2.94 -1.20
C ALA A 52 -2.59 -1.95 -0.30
N ILE A 53 -2.18 -0.81 -0.86
CA ILE A 53 -1.61 0.28 -0.08
C ILE A 53 -2.72 0.91 0.78
N GLY A 54 -2.45 1.04 2.08
CA GLY A 54 -3.35 1.61 3.08
C GLY A 54 -2.81 2.91 3.69
N GLY A 55 -3.47 3.31 4.77
CA GLY A 55 -3.02 4.38 5.66
C GLY A 55 -2.70 5.71 4.98
N SER A 56 -1.65 6.36 5.45
CA SER A 56 -1.32 7.73 5.04
C SER A 56 -0.80 7.83 3.60
N VAL A 57 -0.15 6.77 3.09
CA VAL A 57 0.29 6.67 1.69
C VAL A 57 -0.93 6.58 0.76
N ALA A 58 -1.92 5.75 1.10
CA ALA A 58 -3.15 5.66 0.34
C ALA A 58 -3.91 7.00 0.29
N LEU A 59 -3.99 7.70 1.42
CA LEU A 59 -4.55 9.06 1.47
C LEU A 59 -3.80 10.03 0.54
N ALA A 60 -2.47 10.00 0.52
CA ALA A 60 -1.67 10.84 -0.36
C ALA A 60 -1.89 10.52 -1.85
N LEU A 61 -2.06 9.24 -2.20
CA LEU A 61 -2.39 8.80 -3.55
C LEU A 61 -3.78 9.28 -3.99
N HIS A 62 -4.78 9.20 -3.11
CA HIS A 62 -6.12 9.76 -3.37
C HIS A 62 -6.09 11.29 -3.48
N HIS A 63 -5.31 11.97 -2.62
CA HIS A 63 -5.15 13.41 -2.71
C HIS A 63 -4.61 13.82 -4.08
N ARG A 64 -3.55 13.15 -4.54
CA ARG A 64 -2.95 13.42 -5.85
C ARG A 64 -3.91 13.16 -7.00
N SER A 65 -4.69 12.07 -6.96
CA SER A 65 -5.67 11.80 -8.03
C SER A 65 -6.82 12.79 -8.07
N ILE A 66 -7.15 13.43 -6.94
CA ILE A 66 -8.26 14.38 -6.83
C ILE A 66 -7.82 15.83 -7.08
N THR A 67 -6.65 16.25 -6.57
CA THR A 67 -6.21 17.67 -6.55
C THR A 67 -4.92 17.94 -7.31
N ASP A 68 -4.32 16.92 -7.95
CA ASP A 68 -3.02 16.98 -8.65
C ASP A 68 -1.85 17.49 -7.79
N SER A 69 -1.97 17.39 -6.46
CA SER A 69 -0.92 17.74 -5.49
C SER A 69 -0.72 16.65 -4.46
N THR A 70 0.45 16.61 -3.82
CA THR A 70 0.76 15.63 -2.78
C THR A 70 0.46 16.21 -1.38
N ALA A 71 -0.13 15.38 -0.52
CA ALA A 71 -0.42 15.76 0.87
C ALA A 71 0.84 15.67 1.77
N ARG A 72 0.64 15.78 3.09
CA ARG A 72 1.69 15.54 4.10
C ARG A 72 2.42 14.22 3.79
N ARG A 73 3.75 14.22 3.91
CA ARG A 73 4.57 13.01 3.77
C ARG A 73 4.25 11.96 4.85
N PRO A 74 3.94 10.71 4.45
CA PRO A 74 3.92 9.52 5.31
C PRO A 74 5.28 9.26 5.98
N ASN A 75 5.28 8.54 7.09
CA ASN A 75 6.53 8.08 7.75
C ASN A 75 6.82 6.60 7.47
N ASP A 76 5.78 5.87 7.11
CA ASP A 76 5.69 4.43 6.97
C ASP A 76 4.82 4.10 5.75
N LEU A 77 4.87 2.84 5.33
CA LEU A 77 3.99 2.29 4.31
C LEU A 77 3.11 1.22 4.94
N ASP A 78 1.82 1.50 5.09
CA ASP A 78 0.83 0.48 5.42
C ASP A 78 0.48 -0.35 4.18
N VAL A 79 0.61 -1.67 4.27
CA VAL A 79 0.10 -2.62 3.27
C VAL A 79 -0.95 -3.51 3.90
N VAL A 80 -2.16 -3.49 3.34
CA VAL A 80 -3.23 -4.40 3.71
C VAL A 80 -3.12 -5.67 2.87
N VAL A 81 -3.02 -6.83 3.51
CA VAL A 81 -2.58 -8.09 2.87
C VAL A 81 -3.65 -9.18 3.01
N SER A 82 -3.85 -9.96 1.95
CA SER A 82 -4.79 -11.09 1.93
C SER A 82 -4.36 -12.20 2.91
N PRO A 83 -5.28 -13.08 3.36
CA PRO A 83 -4.91 -14.24 4.17
C PRO A 83 -3.84 -15.12 3.52
N SER A 84 -3.95 -15.39 2.21
CA SER A 84 -2.99 -16.23 1.49
C SER A 84 -1.59 -15.61 1.41
N ALA A 85 -1.50 -14.28 1.29
CA ALA A 85 -0.22 -13.59 1.34
C ALA A 85 0.34 -13.47 2.76
N MET A 86 -0.50 -13.44 3.79
CA MET A 86 -0.05 -13.57 5.18
C MET A 86 0.55 -14.95 5.46
N ASP A 87 -0.07 -16.02 4.94
CA ASP A 87 0.46 -17.38 5.05
C ASP A 87 1.85 -17.46 4.38
N ARG A 88 1.96 -16.96 3.14
CA ARG A 88 3.23 -16.88 2.41
C ARG A 88 4.29 -16.08 3.16
N LEU A 89 3.94 -14.93 3.75
CA LEU A 89 4.86 -14.13 4.54
C LEU A 89 5.36 -14.89 5.78
N SER A 90 4.48 -15.68 6.40
CA SER A 90 4.80 -16.47 7.60
C SER A 90 5.72 -17.66 7.29
N ASP A 91 5.65 -18.19 6.07
CA ASP A 91 6.51 -19.29 5.60
C ASP A 91 7.93 -18.83 5.21
N LEU A 92 8.15 -17.51 5.03
CA LEU A 92 9.45 -16.96 4.66
C LEU A 92 10.38 -16.87 5.87
N ASP A 93 11.59 -17.40 5.72
CA ASP A 93 12.66 -17.21 6.67
C ASP A 93 13.35 -15.83 6.49
N HIS A 94 14.24 -15.49 7.42
CA HIS A 94 15.01 -14.25 7.37
C HIS A 94 15.89 -14.11 6.12
N GLN A 95 16.35 -15.23 5.55
CA GLN A 95 17.18 -15.22 4.36
C GLN A 95 16.34 -14.86 3.13
N GLY A 96 15.15 -15.45 2.99
CA GLY A 96 14.18 -15.13 1.94
C GLY A 96 13.74 -13.67 1.99
N LEU A 97 13.42 -13.14 3.17
CA LEU A 97 13.11 -11.71 3.34
C LEU A 97 14.27 -10.81 2.91
N SER A 98 15.50 -11.15 3.33
CA SER A 98 16.70 -10.35 3.03
C SER A 98 17.03 -10.34 1.53
N GLN A 99 16.78 -11.43 0.81
CA GLN A 99 16.97 -11.49 -0.65
C GLN A 99 16.03 -10.53 -1.39
N LEU A 100 14.83 -10.30 -0.85
CA LEU A 100 13.85 -9.34 -1.37
C LEU A 100 14.09 -7.90 -0.89
N GLY A 101 15.14 -7.66 -0.10
CA GLY A 101 15.46 -6.34 0.47
C GLY A 101 14.67 -5.97 1.72
N PHE A 102 13.92 -6.91 2.30
CA PHE A 102 13.15 -6.73 3.54
C PHE A 102 13.87 -7.34 4.74
N LYS A 103 13.62 -6.78 5.91
CA LYS A 103 14.07 -7.31 7.20
C LYS A 103 12.92 -7.27 8.18
N SER A 104 12.88 -8.23 9.09
CA SER A 104 11.95 -8.24 10.22
C SER A 104 12.66 -8.72 11.47
N LYS A 105 12.05 -8.44 12.64
CA LYS A 105 12.45 -9.14 13.87
C LYS A 105 12.00 -10.60 13.79
N PRO A 106 12.73 -11.56 14.39
CA PRO A 106 12.29 -12.96 14.42
C PRO A 106 10.86 -13.09 14.94
N GLY A 107 10.02 -13.80 14.19
CA GLY A 107 8.60 -14.01 14.51
C GLY A 107 7.68 -12.80 14.30
N ASN A 108 8.17 -11.68 13.75
CA ASN A 108 7.35 -10.51 13.45
C ASN A 108 7.01 -10.47 11.95
N THR A 109 5.73 -10.62 11.62
CA THR A 109 5.17 -10.47 10.27
C THR A 109 4.38 -9.17 10.10
N GLU A 110 4.17 -8.40 11.16
CA GLU A 110 3.35 -7.18 11.19
C GLU A 110 4.16 -5.92 10.85
N SER A 111 5.49 -5.94 10.98
CA SER A 111 6.33 -4.80 10.65
C SER A 111 7.65 -5.24 10.03
N LEU A 112 7.87 -4.76 8.82
CA LEU A 112 9.06 -4.99 8.02
C LEU A 112 9.85 -3.68 7.88
N SER A 113 11.16 -3.79 7.69
CA SER A 113 12.01 -2.69 7.27
C SER A 113 12.52 -2.97 5.88
N TRP A 114 12.36 -2.02 4.98
CA TRP A 114 12.85 -2.11 3.61
C TRP A 114 13.96 -1.08 3.40
N ALA A 115 15.13 -1.53 2.98
CA ALA A 115 16.27 -0.66 2.73
C ALA A 115 16.38 -0.38 1.22
N GLY A 116 15.94 0.81 0.80
CA GLY A 116 16.24 1.32 -0.55
C GLY A 116 17.72 1.64 -0.72
N GLN A 117 18.20 1.83 -1.95
CA GLN A 117 19.61 2.22 -2.12
C GLN A 117 19.83 3.64 -1.59
N GLY A 118 20.74 3.78 -0.61
CA GLY A 118 21.24 5.08 -0.16
C GLY A 118 20.31 5.89 0.77
N HIS A 119 19.28 5.28 1.36
CA HIS A 119 18.32 5.97 2.25
C HIS A 119 18.12 5.25 3.59
N GLU A 120 17.54 5.96 4.57
CA GLU A 120 17.03 5.36 5.79
C GLU A 120 15.98 4.28 5.44
N SER A 121 15.97 3.19 6.20
CA SER A 121 15.03 2.09 5.98
C SER A 121 13.59 2.58 6.12
N LEU A 122 12.76 2.32 5.11
CA LEU A 122 11.33 2.53 5.16
C LEU A 122 10.70 1.46 6.05
N VAL A 123 9.85 1.86 7.00
CA VAL A 123 9.02 0.93 7.75
C VAL A 123 7.80 0.57 6.89
N VAL A 124 7.54 -0.73 6.76
CA VAL A 124 6.39 -1.29 6.05
C VAL A 124 5.55 -2.06 7.06
N ASP A 125 4.40 -1.49 7.43
CA ASP A 125 3.47 -2.10 8.37
C ASP A 125 2.49 -2.99 7.61
N VAL A 126 2.44 -4.26 8.00
CA VAL A 126 1.64 -5.30 7.36
C VAL A 126 0.35 -5.47 8.15
N VAL A 127 -0.76 -5.18 7.49
CA VAL A 127 -2.10 -5.21 8.09
C VAL A 127 -2.88 -6.38 7.49
N PRO A 128 -3.28 -7.39 8.27
CA PRO A 128 -4.15 -8.45 7.77
C PRO A 128 -5.49 -7.87 7.30
N ALA A 129 -5.90 -8.16 6.06
CA ALA A 129 -7.16 -7.68 5.47
C ALA A 129 -8.39 -8.18 6.25
N ARG A 130 -8.29 -9.41 6.78
CA ARG A 130 -9.26 -9.99 7.70
C ARG A 130 -8.74 -9.85 9.12
N ASN A 131 -9.64 -9.66 10.08
CA ASN A 131 -9.33 -9.54 11.51
C ASN A 131 -8.67 -8.23 11.96
N SER A 132 -8.56 -7.22 11.08
CA SER A 132 -8.16 -5.86 11.46
C SER A 132 -9.18 -4.83 10.98
N VAL A 133 -9.50 -3.85 11.82
CA VAL A 133 -10.31 -2.69 11.39
C VAL A 133 -9.56 -1.92 10.30
N ALA A 134 -8.25 -1.74 10.43
CA ALA A 134 -7.43 -1.07 9.43
C ALA A 134 -7.36 -1.83 8.09
N GLY A 135 -7.66 -3.13 8.09
CA GLY A 135 -7.72 -3.96 6.89
C GLY A 135 -9.04 -3.86 6.10
N ARG A 136 -10.06 -3.18 6.65
CA ARG A 136 -11.34 -3.00 5.95
C ARG A 136 -11.17 -2.21 4.66
N GLY A 137 -11.95 -2.58 3.65
CA GLY A 137 -11.90 -1.98 2.31
C GLY A 137 -11.02 -2.75 1.31
N PHE A 138 -10.27 -3.76 1.75
CA PHE A 138 -9.41 -4.56 0.88
C PHE A 138 -10.16 -5.23 -0.29
N GLU A 139 -11.34 -5.81 -0.03
CA GLU A 139 -12.13 -6.45 -1.09
C GLU A 139 -12.66 -5.45 -2.14
N TYR A 140 -12.71 -4.16 -1.79
CA TYR A 140 -13.14 -3.07 -2.66
C TYR A 140 -11.97 -2.21 -3.17
N ARG A 141 -10.73 -2.67 -3.00
CA ARG A 141 -9.51 -1.94 -3.41
C ARG A 141 -9.60 -1.42 -4.84
N GLN A 142 -9.07 -0.22 -5.04
CA GLN A 142 -9.11 0.49 -6.32
C GLN A 142 -7.73 0.47 -6.95
N MET A 143 -7.66 0.30 -8.27
CA MET A 143 -6.39 0.31 -8.99
C MET A 143 -5.99 1.74 -9.34
N HIS A 144 -4.90 2.23 -8.76
CA HIS A 144 -4.28 3.51 -9.07
C HIS A 144 -2.98 3.25 -9.82
N GLY A 145 -3.00 3.43 -11.14
CA GLY A 145 -1.80 3.26 -11.96
C GLY A 145 -1.11 1.90 -11.75
N GLY A 146 -1.85 0.80 -11.68
CA GLY A 146 -1.29 -0.55 -11.52
C GLY A 146 -0.93 -0.95 -10.08
N VAL A 147 -1.22 -0.11 -9.08
CA VAL A 147 -1.13 -0.48 -7.66
C VAL A 147 -2.53 -0.49 -7.05
N ASN A 148 -2.83 -1.49 -6.24
CA ASN A 148 -4.08 -1.53 -5.49
C ASN A 148 -3.99 -0.62 -4.27
N VAL A 149 -5.03 0.19 -4.04
CA VAL A 149 -5.11 1.16 -2.96
C VAL A 149 -6.43 0.97 -2.22
N ILE A 150 -6.41 1.08 -0.89
CA ILE A 150 -7.64 1.04 -0.08
C ILE A 150 -8.53 2.23 -0.45
N PRO A 151 -9.85 2.04 -0.66
CA PRO A 151 -10.74 3.11 -1.09
C PRO A 151 -10.79 4.26 -0.08
N LEU A 152 -10.91 5.49 -0.56
CA LEU A 152 -10.93 6.69 0.28
C LEU A 152 -12.00 6.62 1.39
N GLN A 153 -13.20 6.12 1.08
CA GLN A 153 -14.26 5.95 2.08
C GLN A 153 -13.83 4.99 3.21
N ALA A 154 -13.24 3.84 2.85
CA ALA A 154 -12.76 2.89 3.85
C ALA A 154 -11.62 3.45 4.70
N LEU A 155 -10.71 4.26 4.11
CA LEU A 155 -9.68 4.97 4.87
C LEU A 155 -10.29 5.93 5.91
N VAL A 156 -11.30 6.71 5.51
CA VAL A 156 -12.00 7.63 6.42
C VAL A 156 -12.73 6.89 7.53
N ASP A 157 -13.39 5.78 7.21
CA ASP A 157 -14.09 4.96 8.22
C ASP A 157 -13.10 4.37 9.24
N ASN A 158 -11.95 3.86 8.76
CA ASN A 158 -10.90 3.31 9.60
C ASN A 158 -10.25 4.38 10.49
N LEU A 159 -10.01 5.58 9.94
CA LEU A 159 -9.50 6.73 10.69
C LEU A 159 -10.51 7.25 11.71
N THR A 160 -11.80 7.25 11.36
CA THR A 160 -12.88 7.61 12.29
C THR A 160 -12.87 6.70 13.50
N TYR A 161 -12.79 5.39 13.28
CA TYR A 161 -12.66 4.41 14.36
C TYR A 161 -11.38 4.67 15.19
N ARG A 162 -10.24 4.90 14.54
CA ARG A 162 -8.96 5.13 15.24
C ARG A 162 -8.99 6.39 16.10
N VAL A 163 -9.56 7.48 15.60
CA VAL A 163 -9.71 8.74 16.37
C VAL A 163 -10.64 8.55 17.57
N GLN A 164 -11.68 7.73 17.44
CA GLN A 164 -12.56 7.39 18.57
C GLN A 164 -11.84 6.55 19.63
N SER A 165 -11.00 5.59 19.21
CA SER A 165 -10.22 4.76 20.14
C SER A 165 -8.99 5.45 20.72
N GLU A 166 -8.40 6.38 19.98
CA GLU A 166 -7.20 7.15 20.36
C GLU A 166 -7.43 8.67 20.19
N PRO A 167 -8.26 9.30 21.04
CA PRO A 167 -8.67 10.71 20.84
C PRO A 167 -7.53 11.72 20.84
N LEU A 168 -6.42 11.39 21.50
CA LEU A 168 -5.24 12.26 21.60
C LEU A 168 -4.28 12.12 20.41
N ASN A 169 -4.53 11.21 19.47
CA ASN A 169 -3.69 11.03 18.28
C ASN A 169 -3.91 12.18 17.28
N ASP A 170 -3.12 13.25 17.40
CA ASP A 170 -3.17 14.42 16.50
C ASP A 170 -2.96 14.05 15.04
N ARG A 171 -2.12 13.04 14.76
CA ARG A 171 -1.85 12.60 13.38
C ARG A 171 -3.08 11.95 12.76
N ALA A 172 -3.71 11.01 13.48
CA ALA A 172 -4.93 10.37 13.02
C ALA A 172 -6.07 11.38 12.81
N ARG A 173 -6.19 12.38 13.70
CA ARG A 173 -7.16 13.48 13.53
C ARG A 173 -6.89 14.33 12.29
N GLY A 174 -5.63 14.68 12.03
CA GLY A 174 -5.23 15.42 10.84
C GLY A 174 -5.46 14.63 9.55
N ASP A 175 -5.16 13.32 9.55
CA ASP A 175 -5.44 12.43 8.43
C ASP A 175 -6.95 12.24 8.20
N LEU A 176 -7.74 12.14 9.27
CA LEU A 176 -9.20 12.06 9.19
C LEU A 176 -9.81 13.32 8.56
N ALA A 177 -9.42 14.51 9.04
CA ALA A 177 -9.91 15.77 8.51
C ALA A 177 -9.61 15.89 7.00
N ARG A 178 -8.38 15.56 6.58
CA ARG A 178 -8.01 15.51 5.16
C ARG A 178 -8.84 14.51 4.36
N GLY A 179 -9.06 13.32 4.88
CA GLY A 179 -9.86 12.30 4.21
C GLY A 179 -11.31 12.75 4.00
N ILE A 180 -11.91 13.41 5.00
CA ILE A 180 -13.25 14.00 4.91
C ILE A 180 -13.29 15.11 3.86
N ASP A 181 -12.32 16.01 3.84
CA ASP A 181 -12.23 17.07 2.84
C ASP A 181 -12.14 16.49 1.43
N LEU A 182 -11.29 15.48 1.24
CA LEU A 182 -11.15 14.79 -0.05
C LEU A 182 -12.44 14.09 -0.49
N LEU A 183 -13.18 13.46 0.44
CA LEU A 183 -14.48 12.86 0.11
C LEU A 183 -15.47 13.93 -0.38
N ASN A 184 -15.49 15.09 0.28
CA ASN A 184 -16.38 16.18 -0.11
C ASN A 184 -16.02 16.77 -1.47
N VAL A 185 -14.73 16.99 -1.74
CA VAL A 185 -14.24 17.44 -3.05
C VAL A 185 -14.57 16.41 -4.13
N ASN A 186 -14.35 15.12 -3.87
CA ASN A 186 -14.63 14.08 -4.85
C ASN A 186 -16.13 13.97 -5.18
N LYS A 187 -17.00 14.09 -4.16
CA LYS A 187 -18.47 14.12 -4.37
C LYS A 187 -18.92 15.31 -5.21
N ALA A 188 -18.24 16.45 -5.14
CA ALA A 188 -18.57 17.61 -5.96
C ALA A 188 -18.13 17.48 -7.44
N ARG A 189 -17.30 16.47 -7.77
CA ARG A 189 -16.81 16.22 -9.13
C ARG A 189 -17.61 15.16 -9.89
N VAL A 190 -18.38 14.33 -9.19
CA VAL A 190 -19.21 13.24 -9.74
C VAL A 190 -20.66 13.73 -9.87
#